data_AF-A0A1Q9N2G1-F1
#
_entry.id   AF-A0A1Q9N2G1-F1
#
_cell.length_a   1.000
_cell.length_b   1.000
_cell.length_c   1.000
_cell.angle_alpha   90.00
_cell.angle_beta   90.00
_cell.angle_gamma   90.00
#
_symmetry.space_group_name_H-M   'P 1'
#
loop_
_entity.id
_entity.type
_entity.pdbx_description
1 polymer ?
#
loop_
_entity_poly.entity_id
_entity_poly.type
_entity_poly.pdbx_seq_one_letter_code
_entity_poly.pdbx_strand_id
1 'polypeptide(L)'
;MGNVQNILKNRTVKRERLEREVPNLFEGFNELAKAYYKPGALGRKYKELLAVACAIATRCVPCLANHATNAIVAKVTREEVI
;
A
#
# COMPACT_ATOMS: atom_id res chain seq x y z
N MET A 1 -13.36 2.85 -13.11
CA MET A 1 -12.78 1.85 -12.17
C MET A 1 -11.94 0.76 -12.84
N GLY A 2 -12.12 0.45 -14.14
CA GLY A 2 -11.32 -0.60 -14.81
C GLY A 2 -9.79 -0.40 -14.77
N ASN A 3 -9.30 0.85 -14.75
CA ASN A 3 -7.86 1.13 -14.68
C ASN A 3 -7.24 0.72 -13.31
N VAL A 4 -7.92 1.01 -12.19
CA VAL A 4 -7.42 0.69 -10.84
C VAL A 4 -7.32 -0.83 -10.62
N GLN A 5 -8.35 -1.58 -11.02
CA GLN A 5 -8.34 -3.04 -10.89
C GLN A 5 -7.19 -3.69 -11.67
N ASN A 6 -6.92 -3.20 -12.89
CA ASN A 6 -5.79 -3.68 -13.69
C ASN A 6 -4.44 -3.34 -13.05
N ILE A 7 -4.29 -2.13 -12.48
CA ILE A 7 -3.10 -1.72 -11.74
C ILE A 7 -2.85 -2.66 -10.55
N LEU A 8 -3.88 -2.93 -9.75
CA LEU A 8 -3.78 -3.81 -8.59
C LEU A 8 -3.44 -5.26 -8.99
N LYS A 9 -4.10 -5.79 -10.03
CA LYS A 9 -3.80 -7.12 -10.58
C LYS A 9 -2.34 -7.22 -11.03
N ASN A 10 -1.86 -6.23 -11.81
CA ASN A 10 -0.47 -6.19 -12.28
C ASN A 10 0.52 -6.06 -11.14
N ARG A 11 0.19 -5.29 -10.08
CA ARG A 11 1.01 -5.20 -8.87
C ARG A 11 1.13 -6.55 -8.18
N THR A 12 0.04 -7.30 -8.04
CA THR A 12 0.05 -8.64 -7.43
C THR A 12 0.96 -9.61 -8.19
N VAL A 13 0.80 -9.70 -9.52
CA VAL A 13 1.65 -10.57 -10.36
C VAL A 13 3.13 -10.20 -10.23
N LYS A 14 3.47 -8.90 -10.23
CA LYS A 14 4.85 -8.44 -10.06
C LYS A 14 5.40 -8.73 -8.65
N ARG A 15 4.57 -8.65 -7.61
CA ARG A 15 4.94 -9.03 -6.23
C ARG A 15 5.28 -10.51 -6.14
N GLU A 16 4.42 -11.38 -6.67
CA GLU A 16 4.64 -12.83 -6.70
C GLU A 16 5.92 -13.20 -7.47
N ARG A 17 6.21 -12.48 -8.55
CA ARG A 17 7.49 -12.63 -9.28
C ARG A 17 8.69 -12.31 -8.39
N LEU A 18 8.67 -11.19 -7.65
CA LEU A 18 9.77 -10.81 -6.75
C LEU A 18 9.94 -11.82 -5.60
N GLU A 19 8.84 -12.32 -5.05
CA GLU A 19 8.83 -13.35 -4.02
C GLU A 19 9.54 -14.63 -4.48
N ARG A 20 9.37 -15.01 -5.76
CA ARG A 20 10.04 -16.18 -6.36
C ARG A 20 11.48 -15.92 -6.79
N GLU A 21 11.76 -14.78 -7.42
CA GLU A 21 13.07 -14.50 -8.05
C GLU A 21 14.12 -13.98 -7.05
N VAL A 22 13.69 -13.27 -6.00
CA VAL A 22 14.58 -12.65 -5.00
C VAL A 22 14.03 -12.84 -3.57
N PRO A 23 13.85 -14.09 -3.10
CA PRO A 23 13.08 -14.41 -1.89
C PRO A 23 13.61 -13.72 -0.63
N ASN A 24 14.92 -13.76 -0.37
CA ASN A 24 15.51 -13.15 0.83
C ASN A 24 15.32 -11.63 0.86
N LEU A 25 15.46 -10.96 -0.29
CA LEU A 25 15.23 -9.52 -0.41
C LEU A 25 13.75 -9.19 -0.20
N PHE A 26 12.87 -9.97 -0.81
CA PHE A 26 11.44 -9.79 -0.70
C PHE A 26 10.96 -9.99 0.74
N GLU A 27 11.46 -11.02 1.44
CA GLU A 27 11.14 -11.29 2.83
C GLU A 27 11.57 -10.14 3.73
N GLY A 28 12.82 -9.65 3.60
CA GLY A 28 13.30 -8.50 4.39
C GLY A 28 12.45 -7.24 4.18
N PHE A 29 12.07 -6.95 2.93
CA PHE A 29 11.17 -5.84 2.63
C PHE A 29 9.77 -6.04 3.24
N ASN A 30 9.25 -7.26 3.20
CA ASN A 30 7.94 -7.58 3.75
C ASN A 30 7.92 -7.48 5.29
N GLU A 31 9.00 -7.89 5.97
CA GLU A 31 9.13 -7.71 7.41
C GLU A 31 9.21 -6.24 7.82
N LEU A 32 9.94 -5.42 7.06
CA LEU A 32 9.93 -3.96 7.22
C LEU A 32 8.51 -3.40 7.10
N ALA A 33 7.78 -3.78 6.06
CA ALA A 33 6.41 -3.32 5.84
C ALA A 33 5.46 -3.76 6.98
N LYS A 34 5.55 -5.02 7.42
CA LYS A 34 4.78 -5.53 8.57
C LYS A 34 5.08 -4.73 9.83
N ALA A 35 6.35 -4.49 10.14
CA ALA A 35 6.77 -3.71 11.30
C ALA A 35 6.22 -2.28 11.24
N TYR A 36 6.33 -1.61 10.09
CA TYR A 36 5.78 -0.26 9.89
C TYR A 36 4.27 -0.20 10.18
N TYR A 37 3.49 -1.18 9.71
CA TYR A 37 2.03 -1.17 9.85
C TYR A 37 1.48 -1.70 11.17
N LYS A 38 2.31 -2.23 12.08
CA LYS A 38 1.88 -2.59 13.43
C LYS A 38 1.27 -1.35 14.14
N PRO A 39 0.12 -1.47 14.81
CA PRO A 39 -0.42 -0.37 15.61
C PRO A 39 0.57 0.07 16.69
N GLY A 40 0.65 1.37 16.93
CA GLY A 40 1.43 1.99 18.00
C GLY A 40 0.82 3.33 18.36
N ALA A 41 1.62 4.39 18.49
CA ALA A 41 1.11 5.76 18.65
C ALA A 41 0.12 6.16 17.54
N LEU A 42 0.28 5.58 16.34
CA LEU A 42 -0.68 5.69 15.23
C LEU A 42 -1.25 4.31 14.89
N GLY A 43 -2.57 4.26 14.71
CA GLY A 43 -3.28 3.09 14.18
C GLY A 43 -3.13 2.92 12.67
N ARG A 44 -3.55 1.76 12.14
CA ARG A 44 -3.46 1.40 10.71
C ARG A 44 -4.11 2.44 9.80
N LYS A 45 -5.27 2.96 10.21
CA LYS A 45 -6.04 4.00 9.51
C LYS A 45 -5.16 5.20 9.13
N TYR A 46 -4.50 5.80 10.12
CA TYR A 46 -3.65 6.98 9.91
C TYR A 46 -2.39 6.66 9.11
N LYS A 47 -1.81 5.46 9.30
CA LYS A 47 -0.64 5.02 8.51
C LYS A 47 -0.96 4.85 7.02
N GLU A 48 -2.15 4.34 6.68
CA GLU A 48 -2.57 4.26 5.27
C GLU A 48 -2.92 5.64 4.70
N LEU A 49 -3.49 6.54 5.50
CA LEU A 49 -3.73 7.92 5.05
C LEU A 49 -2.42 8.65 4.73
N LEU A 50 -1.40 8.50 5.58
CA LEU A 50 -0.05 8.99 5.30
C LEU A 50 0.54 8.34 4.04
N ALA A 51 0.34 7.03 3.84
CA ALA A 51 0.80 6.34 2.64
C ALA A 51 0.12 6.85 1.36
N VAL A 52 -1.17 7.24 1.42
CA VAL A 52 -1.86 7.93 0.32
C VAL A 52 -1.19 9.27 0.03
N ALA A 53 -0.91 10.08 1.05
CA ALA A 53 -0.20 11.36 0.88
C ALA A 53 1.20 11.17 0.26
N CYS A 54 1.97 10.17 0.73
CA CYS A 54 3.27 9.82 0.15
C CYS A 54 3.17 9.38 -1.31
N ALA A 55 2.16 8.60 -1.67
CA ALA A 55 1.93 8.17 -3.05
C ALA A 55 1.64 9.35 -3.99
N ILE A 56 0.91 10.37 -3.51
CA ILE A 56 0.67 11.62 -4.24
C ILE A 56 1.97 12.42 -4.36
N ALA A 57 2.68 12.64 -3.25
CA ALA A 57 3.94 13.39 -3.23
C ALA A 57 4.99 12.81 -4.19
N THR A 58 5.06 11.48 -4.27
CA THR A 58 5.97 10.74 -5.16
C THR A 58 5.40 10.46 -6.55
N ARG A 59 4.15 10.89 -6.82
CA ARG A 59 3.43 10.66 -8.09
C ARG A 59 3.37 9.19 -8.52
N CYS A 60 3.36 8.26 -7.55
CA CYS A 60 3.31 6.84 -7.80
C CYS A 60 1.85 6.35 -7.93
N VAL A 61 1.32 6.30 -9.15
CA VAL A 61 -0.07 5.86 -9.41
C VAL A 61 -0.36 4.44 -8.88
N PRO A 62 0.52 3.43 -9.04
CA PRO A 62 0.30 2.11 -8.44
C PRO A 62 0.27 2.12 -6.92
N CYS A 63 1.09 2.98 -6.29
CA CYS A 63 1.10 3.15 -4.85
C CYS A 63 -0.21 3.80 -4.39
N LEU A 64 -0.69 4.82 -5.12
CA LEU A 64 -1.95 5.50 -4.82
C LEU A 64 -3.13 4.53 -4.90
N ALA A 65 -3.20 3.73 -5.97
CA ALA A 65 -4.22 2.69 -6.11
C ALA A 65 -4.22 1.71 -4.93
N ASN A 66 -3.03 1.21 -4.55
CA ASN A 66 -2.89 0.26 -3.45
C ASN A 66 -3.26 0.86 -2.08
N HIS A 67 -2.70 2.04 -1.74
CA HIS A 67 -2.90 2.65 -0.43
C HIS A 67 -4.30 3.25 -0.29
N ALA A 68 -4.91 3.76 -1.36
CA ALA A 68 -6.31 4.18 -1.31
C ALA A 68 -7.25 2.99 -1.04
N THR A 69 -7.02 1.83 -1.68
CA THR A 69 -7.78 0.60 -1.38
C THR A 69 -7.58 0.16 0.07
N ASN A 70 -6.34 0.16 0.58
CA ASN A 70 -6.08 -0.20 1.97
C ASN A 70 -6.69 0.80 2.98
N ALA A 71 -6.69 2.10 2.66
CA ALA A 71 -7.30 3.14 3.47
C ALA A 71 -8.82 2.92 3.59
N ILE A 72 -9.49 2.55 2.49
CA ILE A 72 -10.91 2.19 2.50
C ILE A 72 -11.16 0.97 3.41
N VAL A 73 -10.34 -0.08 3.30
CA VAL A 73 -10.41 -1.26 4.18
C VAL A 73 -10.18 -0.88 5.65
N ALA A 74 -9.30 0.09 5.91
CA ALA A 74 -9.03 0.64 7.24
C ALA A 74 -10.08 1.65 7.73
N LYS A 75 -11.21 1.81 7.01
CA LYS A 75 -12.33 2.70 7.35
C LYS A 75 -11.96 4.18 7.41
N VAL A 76 -11.02 4.61 6.57
CA VAL A 76 -10.77 6.05 6.31
C VAL A 76 -12.01 6.65 5.62
N THR A 77 -12.50 7.78 6.11
CA THR A 77 -13.64 8.48 5.50
C THR A 77 -13.18 9.40 4.37
N ARG A 78 -14.13 9.89 3.56
CA ARG A 78 -13.82 10.83 2.49
C ARG A 78 -13.30 12.16 3.02
N GLU A 79 -13.83 12.61 4.15
CA GLU A 79 -13.46 13.85 4.83
C GLU A 79 -12.03 13.79 5.37
N GLU A 80 -11.54 12.62 5.75
CA GLU A 80 -10.15 12.46 6.19
C GLU A 80 -9.14 12.48 5.03
N VAL A 81 -9.61 12.28 3.79
CA VAL A 81 -8.77 12.28 2.58
C VAL A 81 -8.63 13.67 1.95
N ILE A 82 -9.58 14.58 2.21
CA ILE A 82 -9.65 15.93 1.63
C ILE A 82 -9.02 16.94 2.59
#